data_AF-A0A932ZX81-F1
#
_entry.id   AF-A0A932ZX81-F1
#
_cell.length_a   1.000
_cell.length_b   1.000
_cell.length_c   1.000
_cell.angle_alpha   90.00
_cell.angle_beta   90.00
_cell.angle_gamma   90.00
#
_symmetry.space_group_name_H-M   'P 1'
#
loop_
_entity.id
_entity.type
_entity.pdbx_description
1 polymer ?
#
loop_
_entity_poly.entity_id
_entity_poly.type
_entity_poly.pdbx_seq_one_letter_code
_entity_poly.pdbx_strand_id
1 'polypeptide(L)'
;MAYTAEVWIVQDDGTMQSIRGITGSGDVLVTVGNTGNRMRSTDAGATWTLLSSSGSVWWHDVDVAANGDFLAVGESGAYAYSEDDGATWASASLGVSNTFYDIDRATSSTGYVVGASGTVVYYANGNWFSGSPNVTETLYAVQDNADGTAWVVGGAGRLLKASNNGITWTNYGRIGSDNLWGVHFESSSTGWIVGENGTFKKTTDGGVSWSTISVSGLSTQHLYDIQVVGDRMVIAGDKIVILSDDGGATWTTERFVDENITFYTAHIADESNVWVAGTDYDVYSSVYHYEVVEDVGEEEPAVEEEPEEEFIAEVEPSNLVKLPCEGETDVNDPCRSVYYYATDGKRHAFPNERVFFTWFENFDDVIEVSADFMSDLTLGSNVTYHPGIKMVKFQSVPTVYAVEAQGVLRAIVNEDVAEDIYGSDWNQQIDDIPDTFYGNYDFGEMIDSAEDYDVEGAKDSVERLEDNF
;
A
#
# COMPACT_ATOMS: atom_id res chain seq x y z
N MET A 1 -2.84 29.35 -21.49
CA MET A 1 -2.19 28.12 -22.00
C MET A 1 -2.72 27.04 -21.10
N ALA A 2 -3.38 26.01 -21.64
CA ALA A 2 -3.73 24.85 -20.84
C ALA A 2 -2.42 24.25 -20.32
N TYR A 3 -2.33 24.07 -19.02
CA TYR A 3 -1.26 23.26 -18.43
C TYR A 3 -1.75 21.82 -18.44
N THR A 4 -0.86 20.86 -18.57
CA THR A 4 -1.20 19.44 -18.40
C THR A 4 -0.44 18.98 -17.18
N ALA A 5 -1.14 18.46 -16.18
CA ALA A 5 -0.53 17.86 -15.01
C ALA A 5 -0.55 16.34 -15.20
N GLU A 6 0.61 15.72 -15.03
CA GLU A 6 0.77 14.27 -15.07
C GLU A 6 0.73 13.78 -13.62
N VAL A 7 -0.22 12.91 -13.28
CA VAL A 7 -0.47 12.50 -11.90
C VAL A 7 -0.66 10.99 -11.82
N TRP A 8 -0.09 10.38 -10.79
CA TRP A 8 -0.36 9.00 -10.41
C TRP A 8 -1.52 8.96 -9.42
N ILE A 9 -2.60 8.27 -9.78
CA ILE A 9 -3.81 8.16 -8.97
C ILE A 9 -3.88 6.77 -8.34
N VAL A 10 -4.05 6.70 -7.02
CA VAL A 10 -4.29 5.45 -6.30
C VAL A 10 -5.65 4.89 -6.72
N GLN A 11 -5.64 3.66 -7.24
CA GLN A 11 -6.83 2.93 -7.71
C GLN A 11 -7.27 1.82 -6.73
N ASP A 12 -6.33 1.31 -5.93
CA ASP A 12 -6.57 0.36 -4.84
C ASP A 12 -5.49 0.56 -3.78
N ASP A 13 -5.89 0.43 -2.51
CA ASP A 13 -4.98 0.42 -1.37
C ASP A 13 -5.44 -0.58 -0.28
N GLY A 14 -4.57 -1.55 0.04
CA GLY A 14 -4.76 -2.48 1.15
C GLY A 14 -5.57 -3.76 0.90
N THR A 15 -6.07 -3.99 -0.32
CA THR A 15 -6.98 -5.13 -0.59
C THR A 15 -6.28 -6.49 -0.62
N MET A 16 -4.99 -6.57 -0.97
CA MET A 16 -4.22 -7.81 -0.95
C MET A 16 -2.81 -7.66 -0.38
N GLN A 17 -2.22 -8.74 0.11
CA GLN A 17 -0.84 -8.67 0.60
C GLN A 17 0.13 -8.63 -0.59
N SER A 18 0.85 -7.52 -0.73
CA SER A 18 2.01 -7.34 -1.61
C SER A 18 1.78 -7.79 -3.05
N ILE A 19 1.43 -6.86 -3.95
CA ILE A 19 1.32 -7.16 -5.38
C ILE A 19 2.72 -7.43 -5.95
N ARG A 20 2.83 -8.50 -6.73
CA ARG A 20 4.06 -8.93 -7.41
C ARG A 20 3.96 -8.88 -8.92
N GLY A 21 2.76 -9.05 -9.46
CA GLY A 21 2.50 -8.92 -10.90
C GLY A 21 1.17 -8.23 -11.17
N ILE A 22 1.13 -7.44 -12.23
CA ILE A 22 -0.08 -6.83 -12.80
C ILE A 22 -0.05 -6.99 -14.31
N THR A 23 -1.18 -7.40 -14.91
CA THR A 23 -1.32 -7.52 -16.36
C THR A 23 -2.75 -7.29 -16.80
N GLY A 24 -2.97 -7.16 -18.11
CA GLY A 24 -4.25 -6.73 -18.65
C GLY A 24 -4.55 -7.14 -20.09
N SER A 25 -5.84 -7.21 -20.40
CA SER A 25 -6.35 -7.32 -21.77
C SER A 25 -7.63 -6.51 -21.94
N GLY A 26 -7.56 -5.45 -22.74
CA GLY A 26 -8.66 -4.47 -22.83
C GLY A 26 -8.93 -3.84 -21.46
N ASP A 27 -10.20 -3.80 -21.06
CA ASP A 27 -10.62 -3.22 -19.78
C ASP A 27 -10.41 -4.17 -18.59
N VAL A 28 -9.94 -5.40 -18.82
CA VAL A 28 -9.71 -6.38 -17.75
C VAL A 28 -8.28 -6.30 -17.28
N LEU A 29 -8.09 -6.06 -15.98
CA LEU A 29 -6.79 -6.15 -15.31
C LEU A 29 -6.82 -7.24 -14.24
N VAL A 30 -5.68 -7.90 -14.05
CA VAL A 30 -5.47 -8.86 -12.97
C VAL A 30 -4.19 -8.53 -12.23
N THR A 31 -4.24 -8.58 -10.91
CA THR A 31 -3.06 -8.52 -10.04
C THR A 31 -2.90 -9.83 -9.27
N VAL A 32 -1.66 -10.19 -8.99
CA VAL A 32 -1.30 -11.34 -8.15
C VAL A 32 -0.25 -10.93 -7.12
N GLY A 33 -0.16 -11.70 -6.04
CA GLY A 33 0.78 -11.42 -4.96
C GLY A 33 0.75 -12.48 -3.87
N ASN A 34 1.08 -12.06 -2.66
CA ASN A 34 1.22 -12.97 -1.53
C ASN A 34 -0.15 -13.49 -1.03
N THR A 35 -0.11 -14.55 -0.23
CA THR A 35 -1.28 -15.21 0.41
C THR A 35 -2.30 -15.87 -0.51
N GLY A 36 -1.99 -16.02 -1.80
CA GLY A 36 -2.82 -16.76 -2.76
C GLY A 36 -4.00 -15.97 -3.31
N ASN A 37 -4.12 -14.71 -2.92
CA ASN A 37 -5.11 -13.78 -3.42
C ASN A 37 -4.72 -13.25 -4.80
N ARG A 38 -5.76 -12.95 -5.60
CA ARG A 38 -5.65 -12.20 -6.85
C ARG A 38 -6.72 -11.12 -6.83
N MET A 39 -6.50 -9.99 -7.48
CA MET A 39 -7.57 -9.02 -7.73
C MET A 39 -7.83 -8.89 -9.20
N ARG A 40 -9.05 -8.49 -9.52
CA ARG A 40 -9.53 -8.36 -10.90
C ARG A 40 -10.34 -7.09 -11.06
N SER A 41 -10.04 -6.32 -12.09
CA SER A 41 -10.85 -5.21 -12.58
C SER A 41 -11.47 -5.57 -13.93
N THR A 42 -12.61 -4.96 -14.26
CA THR A 42 -13.27 -5.04 -15.59
C THR A 42 -13.55 -3.67 -16.20
N ASP A 43 -12.97 -2.63 -15.60
CA ASP A 43 -13.19 -1.22 -15.92
C ASP A 43 -11.85 -0.47 -15.92
N ALA A 44 -10.81 -1.11 -16.49
CA ALA A 44 -9.47 -0.56 -16.65
C ALA A 44 -8.83 -0.08 -15.34
N GLY A 45 -9.11 -0.79 -14.25
CA GLY A 45 -8.52 -0.52 -12.93
C GLY A 45 -9.30 0.46 -12.08
N ALA A 46 -10.44 1.00 -12.54
CA ALA A 46 -11.26 1.92 -11.75
C ALA A 46 -11.89 1.23 -10.52
N THR A 47 -12.24 -0.05 -10.62
CA THR A 47 -12.67 -0.87 -9.48
C THR A 47 -12.04 -2.25 -9.47
N TRP A 48 -11.75 -2.75 -8.26
CA TRP A 48 -11.09 -4.04 -8.06
C TRP A 48 -11.96 -4.98 -7.24
N THR A 49 -12.02 -6.24 -7.68
CA THR A 49 -12.68 -7.34 -6.96
C THR A 49 -11.62 -8.33 -6.48
N LEU A 50 -11.59 -8.60 -5.18
CA LEU A 50 -10.74 -9.63 -4.60
C LEU A 50 -11.26 -11.03 -4.93
N LEU A 51 -10.42 -11.85 -5.55
CA LEU A 51 -10.66 -13.26 -5.82
C LEU A 51 -9.93 -14.11 -4.77
N SER A 52 -10.56 -14.30 -3.62
CA SER A 52 -10.00 -15.10 -2.53
C SER A 52 -9.95 -16.59 -2.92
N SER A 53 -8.79 -17.23 -2.70
CA SER A 53 -8.64 -18.68 -2.85
C SER A 53 -8.28 -19.33 -1.51
N SER A 54 -8.66 -20.58 -1.29
CA SER A 54 -8.36 -21.31 -0.04
C SER A 54 -6.91 -21.80 0.05
N GLY A 55 -5.97 -21.18 -0.68
CA GLY A 55 -4.57 -21.59 -0.79
C GLY A 55 -3.61 -20.45 -0.43
N SER A 56 -2.44 -20.78 0.12
CA SER A 56 -1.43 -19.81 0.56
C SER A 56 -0.25 -19.71 -0.43
N VAL A 57 -0.51 -19.78 -1.73
CA VAL A 57 0.55 -19.66 -2.75
C VAL A 57 1.00 -18.21 -2.83
N TRP A 58 2.32 -17.96 -2.81
CA TRP A 58 2.82 -16.64 -3.18
C TRP A 58 3.03 -16.63 -4.69
N TRP A 59 2.23 -15.81 -5.38
CA TRP A 59 2.35 -15.58 -6.80
C TRP A 59 3.40 -14.50 -7.03
N HIS A 60 4.31 -14.75 -7.95
CA HIS A 60 5.41 -13.85 -8.25
C HIS A 60 5.18 -13.06 -9.53
N ASP A 61 4.40 -13.60 -10.46
CA ASP A 61 4.10 -12.91 -11.71
C ASP A 61 2.81 -13.41 -12.39
N VAL A 62 2.23 -12.57 -13.24
CA VAL A 62 1.03 -12.82 -14.05
C VAL A 62 1.18 -12.23 -15.46
N ASP A 63 0.79 -12.99 -16.48
CA ASP A 63 0.89 -12.59 -17.88
C ASP A 63 -0.41 -12.91 -18.65
N VAL A 64 -0.64 -12.20 -19.76
CA VAL A 64 -1.71 -12.51 -20.72
C VAL A 64 -1.10 -13.15 -21.96
N ALA A 65 -1.42 -14.41 -22.16
CA ALA A 65 -1.03 -15.12 -23.36
C ALA A 65 -1.69 -14.55 -24.62
N ALA A 66 -1.06 -14.73 -25.78
CA ALA A 66 -1.61 -14.27 -27.06
C ALA A 66 -3.01 -14.81 -27.44
N ASN A 67 -3.52 -15.84 -26.77
CA ASN A 67 -4.89 -16.33 -26.93
C ASN A 67 -5.91 -15.71 -25.95
N GLY A 68 -5.48 -14.77 -25.09
CA GLY A 68 -6.30 -14.11 -24.07
C GLY A 68 -6.27 -14.78 -22.70
N ASP A 69 -5.62 -15.94 -22.57
CA ASP A 69 -5.57 -16.65 -21.29
C ASP A 69 -4.66 -15.89 -20.31
N PHE A 70 -5.14 -15.68 -19.09
CA PHE A 70 -4.30 -15.17 -18.01
C PHE A 70 -3.52 -16.33 -17.38
N LEU A 71 -2.23 -16.13 -17.15
CA LEU A 71 -1.31 -17.13 -16.62
C LEU A 71 -0.64 -16.57 -15.36
N ALA A 72 -0.51 -17.36 -14.30
CA ALA A 72 0.15 -16.94 -13.07
C ALA A 72 1.15 -17.99 -12.60
N VAL A 73 2.32 -17.54 -12.12
CA VAL A 73 3.39 -18.39 -11.62
C VAL A 73 3.83 -17.99 -10.22
N GLY A 74 4.35 -18.94 -9.44
CA GLY A 74 4.72 -18.64 -8.06
C GLY A 74 5.53 -19.73 -7.35
N GLU A 75 5.42 -19.70 -6.02
CA GLU A 75 6.19 -20.57 -5.12
C GLU A 75 5.98 -22.06 -5.36
N SER A 76 7.04 -22.84 -5.09
CA SER A 76 7.01 -24.31 -5.18
C SER A 76 6.55 -24.86 -6.54
N GLY A 77 6.82 -24.13 -7.63
CA GLY A 77 6.43 -24.50 -8.99
C GLY A 77 4.94 -24.31 -9.28
N ALA A 78 4.27 -23.45 -8.52
CA ALA A 78 2.86 -23.14 -8.74
C ALA A 78 2.65 -22.50 -10.11
N TYR A 79 1.66 -23.01 -10.84
CA TYR A 79 1.20 -22.48 -12.11
C TYR A 79 -0.33 -22.57 -12.15
N ALA A 80 -0.96 -21.46 -12.52
CA ALA A 80 -2.40 -21.37 -12.72
C ALA A 80 -2.72 -20.62 -14.01
N TYR A 81 -3.89 -20.88 -14.57
CA TYR A 81 -4.38 -20.22 -15.76
C TYR A 81 -5.88 -19.95 -15.66
N SER A 82 -6.35 -18.95 -16.40
CA SER A 82 -7.75 -18.58 -16.57
C SER A 82 -8.05 -18.42 -18.06
N GLU A 83 -9.13 -19.03 -18.51
CA GLU A 83 -9.65 -18.96 -19.89
C GLU A 83 -10.92 -18.08 -19.97
N ASP A 84 -11.26 -17.38 -18.88
CA ASP A 84 -12.47 -16.58 -18.69
C ASP A 84 -12.15 -15.18 -18.15
N ASP A 85 -11.16 -14.54 -18.76
CA ASP A 85 -10.70 -13.18 -18.45
C ASP A 85 -10.33 -12.98 -16.97
N GLY A 86 -9.66 -13.97 -16.36
CA GLY A 86 -9.22 -13.90 -14.97
C GLY A 86 -10.31 -14.17 -13.93
N ALA A 87 -11.55 -14.49 -14.34
CA ALA A 87 -12.67 -14.67 -13.41
C ALA A 87 -12.55 -15.97 -12.59
N THR A 88 -12.13 -17.07 -13.23
CA THR A 88 -11.87 -18.35 -12.57
C THR A 88 -10.53 -18.93 -12.98
N TRP A 89 -9.89 -19.66 -12.05
CA TRP A 89 -8.52 -20.14 -12.23
C TRP A 89 -8.42 -21.65 -12.01
N ALA A 90 -7.78 -22.32 -12.95
CA ALA A 90 -7.37 -23.71 -12.84
C ALA A 90 -5.87 -23.81 -12.60
N SER A 91 -5.42 -24.82 -11.85
CA SER A 91 -3.99 -25.09 -11.63
C SER A 91 -3.52 -26.27 -12.45
N ALA A 92 -2.28 -26.19 -12.94
CA ALA A 92 -1.60 -27.30 -13.60
C ALA A 92 -0.14 -27.38 -13.14
N SER A 93 0.51 -28.52 -13.38
CA SER A 93 1.93 -28.70 -13.07
C SER A 93 2.78 -28.55 -14.33
N LEU A 94 3.83 -27.75 -14.24
CA LEU A 94 4.86 -27.63 -15.28
C LEU A 94 5.97 -28.70 -15.16
N GLY A 95 5.81 -29.68 -14.27
CA GLY A 95 6.79 -30.74 -14.02
C GLY A 95 8.04 -30.31 -13.24
N VAL A 96 8.05 -29.08 -12.72
CA VAL A 96 9.13 -28.50 -11.91
C VAL A 96 8.54 -27.94 -10.63
N SER A 97 9.26 -28.09 -9.50
CA SER A 97 8.81 -27.68 -8.16
C SER A 97 9.62 -26.53 -7.56
N ASN A 98 10.58 -25.98 -8.31
CA ASN A 98 11.30 -24.78 -7.89
C ASN A 98 10.38 -23.56 -8.03
N THR A 99 10.57 -22.55 -7.19
CA THR A 99 9.91 -21.25 -7.29
C THR A 99 10.10 -20.66 -8.68
N PHE A 100 8.99 -20.25 -9.31
CA PHE A 100 8.99 -19.45 -10.53
C PHE A 100 8.88 -17.98 -10.15
N TYR A 101 9.64 -17.12 -10.84
CA TYR A 101 9.66 -15.68 -10.59
C TYR A 101 8.99 -14.87 -11.68
N ASP A 102 8.96 -15.37 -12.92
CA ASP A 102 8.48 -14.59 -14.05
C ASP A 102 7.98 -15.50 -15.19
N ILE A 103 6.98 -15.03 -15.92
CA ILE A 103 6.37 -15.69 -17.07
C ILE A 103 6.12 -14.69 -18.21
N ASP A 104 6.51 -15.07 -19.42
CA ASP A 104 6.15 -14.32 -20.63
C ASP A 104 5.75 -15.29 -21.74
N ARG A 105 4.52 -15.15 -22.24
CA ARG A 105 3.97 -15.92 -23.36
C ARG A 105 3.47 -15.00 -24.49
N ALA A 106 4.41 -14.35 -25.15
CA ALA A 106 4.16 -13.47 -26.29
C ALA A 106 3.42 -14.09 -27.51
N THR A 107 3.41 -15.42 -27.68
CA THR A 107 2.67 -16.04 -28.80
C THR A 107 1.84 -17.26 -28.42
N SER A 108 0.94 -17.67 -29.33
CA SER A 108 0.19 -18.93 -29.15
C SER A 108 1.09 -20.18 -29.14
N SER A 109 2.36 -20.06 -29.53
CA SER A 109 3.28 -21.19 -29.77
C SER A 109 4.60 -21.15 -28.99
N THR A 110 4.91 -20.02 -28.36
CA THR A 110 6.14 -19.77 -27.59
C THR A 110 5.79 -19.15 -26.25
N GLY A 111 6.66 -19.34 -25.27
CA GLY A 111 6.57 -18.72 -23.95
C GLY A 111 7.60 -19.32 -23.02
N TYR A 112 7.88 -18.64 -21.92
CA TYR A 112 8.96 -19.00 -21.01
C TYR A 112 8.55 -18.71 -19.57
N VAL A 113 9.00 -19.57 -18.67
CA VAL A 113 8.91 -19.39 -17.22
C VAL A 113 10.30 -19.57 -16.66
N VAL A 114 10.74 -18.65 -15.81
CA VAL A 114 12.05 -18.69 -15.17
C VAL A 114 11.94 -18.66 -13.66
N GLY A 115 12.99 -19.14 -12.97
CA GLY A 115 12.89 -19.29 -11.52
C GLY A 115 14.18 -19.61 -10.79
N ALA A 116 14.01 -20.00 -9.52
CA ALA A 116 15.09 -20.36 -8.62
C ALA A 116 15.98 -21.49 -9.16
N SER A 117 17.25 -21.51 -8.76
CA SER A 117 18.20 -22.58 -9.10
C SER A 117 18.40 -22.80 -10.61
N GLY A 118 18.40 -21.73 -11.42
CA GLY A 118 18.56 -21.81 -12.87
C GLY A 118 17.38 -22.44 -13.60
N THR A 119 16.20 -22.45 -12.98
CA THR A 119 15.00 -23.08 -13.53
C THR A 119 14.54 -22.34 -14.77
N VAL A 120 14.32 -23.10 -15.84
CA VAL A 120 13.64 -22.61 -17.04
C VAL A 120 12.67 -23.67 -17.53
N VAL A 121 11.45 -23.25 -17.84
CA VAL A 121 10.45 -24.01 -18.59
C VAL A 121 10.08 -23.20 -19.82
N TYR A 122 9.97 -23.83 -20.99
CA TYR A 122 9.55 -23.16 -22.21
C TYR A 122 8.33 -23.85 -22.81
N TYR A 123 7.46 -23.06 -23.41
CA TYR A 123 6.27 -23.50 -24.12
C TYR A 123 6.61 -23.69 -25.60
N ALA A 124 6.29 -24.86 -26.13
CA ALA A 124 6.41 -25.16 -27.55
C ALA A 124 5.36 -26.18 -27.97
N ASN A 125 4.78 -26.05 -29.16
CA ASN A 125 3.87 -27.07 -29.72
C ASN A 125 2.73 -27.49 -28.75
N GLY A 126 2.15 -26.52 -28.04
CA GLY A 126 1.03 -26.79 -27.12
C GLY A 126 1.43 -27.35 -25.76
N ASN A 127 2.72 -27.50 -25.44
CA ASN A 127 3.19 -28.16 -24.23
C ASN A 127 4.37 -27.40 -23.59
N TRP A 128 4.51 -27.55 -22.27
CA TRP A 128 5.64 -27.05 -21.50
C TRP A 128 6.76 -28.08 -21.43
N PHE A 129 8.00 -27.63 -21.59
CA PHE A 129 9.21 -28.45 -21.55
C PHE A 129 10.27 -27.81 -20.65
N SER A 130 11.03 -28.62 -19.90
CA SER A 130 12.15 -28.12 -19.13
C SER A 130 13.31 -27.70 -20.04
N GLY A 131 13.80 -26.47 -19.87
CA GLY A 131 15.06 -25.99 -20.44
C GLY A 131 16.26 -26.40 -19.58
N SER A 132 17.47 -26.26 -20.13
CA SER A 132 18.72 -26.50 -19.40
C SER A 132 19.78 -25.47 -19.81
N PRO A 133 19.73 -24.24 -19.26
CA PRO A 133 20.71 -23.20 -19.56
C PRO A 133 22.10 -23.45 -18.93
N ASN A 134 22.26 -24.51 -18.14
CA ASN A 134 23.50 -24.86 -17.42
C ASN A 134 23.99 -23.76 -16.47
N VAL A 135 23.06 -23.13 -15.76
CA VAL A 135 23.33 -22.18 -14.67
C VAL A 135 22.60 -22.62 -13.41
N THR A 136 23.02 -22.08 -12.26
CA THR A 136 22.43 -22.42 -10.96
C THR A 136 21.97 -21.20 -10.17
N GLU A 137 22.31 -20.01 -10.64
CA GLU A 137 21.81 -18.75 -10.09
C GLU A 137 20.29 -18.64 -10.32
N THR A 138 19.60 -17.95 -9.42
CA THR A 138 18.20 -17.61 -9.62
C THR A 138 18.04 -16.75 -10.87
N LEU A 139 17.05 -17.07 -11.68
CA LEU A 139 16.63 -16.29 -12.84
C LEU A 139 15.37 -15.52 -12.44
N TYR A 140 15.37 -14.20 -12.61
CA TYR A 140 14.35 -13.31 -12.06
C TYR A 140 13.39 -12.78 -13.10
N ALA A 141 13.85 -12.55 -14.34
CA ALA A 141 12.98 -12.08 -15.41
C ALA A 141 13.33 -12.69 -16.77
N VAL A 142 12.32 -12.81 -17.62
CA VAL A 142 12.33 -13.31 -18.98
C VAL A 142 11.48 -12.42 -19.87
N GLN A 143 11.92 -12.23 -21.11
CA GLN A 143 11.12 -11.60 -22.14
C GLN A 143 11.15 -12.47 -23.41
N ASP A 144 9.99 -12.93 -23.87
CA ASP A 144 9.76 -13.60 -25.15
C ASP A 144 9.66 -12.55 -26.27
N ASN A 145 10.56 -12.61 -27.25
CA ASN A 145 10.56 -11.67 -28.37
C ASN A 145 9.53 -12.02 -29.46
N ALA A 146 8.69 -13.04 -29.25
CA ALA A 146 7.73 -13.56 -30.24
C ALA A 146 8.37 -14.07 -31.55
N ASP A 147 9.70 -14.22 -31.60
CA ASP A 147 10.46 -14.68 -32.76
C ASP A 147 11.15 -16.04 -32.52
N GLY A 148 10.81 -16.69 -31.40
CA GLY A 148 11.44 -17.93 -30.95
C GLY A 148 12.74 -17.72 -30.18
N THR A 149 13.07 -16.48 -29.84
CA THR A 149 14.13 -16.11 -28.89
C THR A 149 13.54 -15.46 -27.65
N ALA A 150 14.27 -15.58 -26.54
CA ALA A 150 13.93 -14.87 -25.30
C ALA A 150 15.20 -14.43 -24.59
N TRP A 151 15.13 -13.31 -23.87
CA TRP A 151 16.19 -12.85 -23.00
C TRP A 151 15.84 -13.15 -21.57
N VAL A 152 16.83 -13.59 -20.78
CA VAL A 152 16.63 -13.91 -19.37
C VAL A 152 17.73 -13.26 -18.56
N VAL A 153 17.33 -12.62 -17.47
CA VAL A 153 18.24 -12.01 -16.50
C VAL A 153 18.09 -12.63 -15.11
N GLY A 154 19.11 -12.49 -14.28
CA GLY A 154 19.08 -13.11 -12.96
C GLY A 154 20.22 -12.70 -12.04
N GLY A 155 20.43 -13.53 -11.03
CA GLY A 155 21.34 -13.26 -9.93
C GLY A 155 22.79 -13.04 -10.35
N ALA A 156 23.44 -12.11 -9.65
CA ALA A 156 24.82 -11.70 -9.91
C ALA A 156 25.08 -11.32 -11.38
N GLY A 157 24.21 -10.49 -11.96
CA GLY A 157 24.34 -9.93 -13.29
C GLY A 157 24.07 -10.92 -14.43
N ARG A 158 23.50 -12.10 -14.18
CA ARG A 158 23.40 -13.16 -15.20
C ARG A 158 22.58 -12.69 -16.40
N LEU A 159 23.10 -12.94 -17.62
CA LEU A 159 22.37 -12.76 -18.89
C LEU A 159 22.39 -14.06 -19.70
N LEU A 160 21.22 -14.52 -20.13
CA LEU A 160 21.05 -15.67 -21.01
C LEU A 160 20.17 -15.29 -22.20
N LYS A 161 20.33 -16.02 -23.29
CA LYS A 161 19.44 -15.95 -24.46
C LYS A 161 18.95 -17.34 -24.84
N ALA A 162 17.63 -17.50 -24.92
CA ALA A 162 16.99 -18.64 -25.54
C ALA A 162 16.94 -18.46 -27.06
N SER A 163 16.96 -19.57 -27.78
CA SER A 163 16.81 -19.63 -29.23
C SER A 163 16.19 -20.96 -29.63
N ASN A 164 15.66 -21.02 -30.86
CA ASN A 164 14.95 -22.19 -31.37
C ASN A 164 13.77 -22.58 -30.44
N ASN A 165 12.94 -21.60 -30.04
CA ASN A 165 11.78 -21.80 -29.15
C ASN A 165 12.17 -22.49 -27.85
N GLY A 166 13.20 -22.00 -27.16
CA GLY A 166 13.66 -22.56 -25.87
C GLY A 166 14.46 -23.86 -25.93
N ILE A 167 14.69 -24.43 -27.12
CA ILE A 167 15.49 -25.65 -27.27
C ILE A 167 16.98 -25.39 -27.03
N THR A 168 17.49 -24.20 -27.41
CA THR A 168 18.92 -23.86 -27.31
C THR A 168 19.13 -22.63 -26.46
N TRP A 169 20.11 -22.69 -25.56
CA TRP A 169 20.43 -21.62 -24.60
C TRP A 169 21.88 -21.17 -24.76
N THR A 170 22.07 -19.86 -24.82
CA THR A 170 23.39 -19.22 -24.87
C THR A 170 23.59 -18.40 -23.61
N ASN A 171 24.72 -18.61 -22.93
CA ASN A 171 25.11 -17.81 -21.78
C ASN A 171 25.97 -16.63 -22.24
N TYR A 172 25.45 -15.41 -22.07
CA TYR A 172 26.13 -14.17 -22.47
C TYR A 172 27.07 -13.63 -21.39
N GLY A 173 27.22 -14.34 -20.28
CA GLY A 173 28.09 -13.96 -19.18
C GLY A 173 27.34 -13.22 -18.08
N ARG A 174 27.97 -12.14 -17.60
CA ARG A 174 27.46 -11.31 -16.51
C ARG A 174 27.56 -9.83 -16.86
N ILE A 175 26.56 -9.07 -16.46
CA ILE A 175 26.52 -7.61 -16.57
C ILE A 175 26.65 -7.05 -15.15
N GLY A 176 27.90 -6.78 -14.75
CA GLY A 176 28.19 -6.38 -13.37
C GLY A 176 28.01 -7.52 -12.37
N SER A 177 27.75 -7.16 -11.11
CA SER A 177 27.59 -8.09 -9.97
C SER A 177 26.23 -7.97 -9.27
N ASP A 178 25.46 -6.93 -9.58
CA ASP A 178 24.14 -6.69 -9.01
C ASP A 178 23.12 -7.70 -9.53
N ASN A 179 22.06 -7.97 -8.75
CA ASN A 179 20.94 -8.75 -9.26
C ASN A 179 20.18 -7.95 -10.31
N LEU A 180 19.77 -8.62 -11.38
CA LEU A 180 18.97 -8.04 -12.45
C LEU A 180 17.55 -8.57 -12.32
N TRP A 181 16.57 -7.68 -12.27
CA TRP A 181 15.18 -8.00 -11.98
C TRP A 181 14.23 -7.72 -13.13
N GLY A 182 14.60 -6.85 -14.07
CA GLY A 182 13.81 -6.60 -15.28
C GLY A 182 14.67 -6.58 -16.54
N VAL A 183 14.09 -7.01 -17.66
CA VAL A 183 14.71 -7.01 -18.98
C VAL A 183 13.67 -6.72 -20.05
N HIS A 184 14.03 -5.87 -21.01
CA HIS A 184 13.20 -5.64 -22.19
C HIS A 184 14.07 -5.41 -23.41
N PHE A 185 13.85 -6.16 -24.49
CA PHE A 185 14.45 -5.91 -25.80
C PHE A 185 13.37 -5.50 -26.81
N GLU A 186 13.42 -4.25 -27.23
CA GLU A 186 12.55 -3.72 -28.30
C GLU A 186 12.97 -4.27 -29.68
N SER A 187 14.25 -4.63 -29.84
CA SER A 187 14.75 -5.21 -31.07
C SER A 187 15.90 -6.17 -30.82
N SER A 188 16.34 -6.87 -31.87
CA SER A 188 17.48 -7.78 -31.81
C SER A 188 18.80 -7.12 -31.35
N SER A 189 18.90 -5.79 -31.43
CA SER A 189 20.10 -5.02 -31.07
C SER A 189 19.91 -4.11 -29.86
N THR A 190 18.71 -3.57 -29.64
CA THR A 190 18.43 -2.58 -28.60
C THR A 190 17.62 -3.20 -27.48
N GLY A 191 18.09 -3.01 -26.25
CA GLY A 191 17.40 -3.50 -25.06
C GLY A 191 17.88 -2.81 -23.79
N TRP A 192 17.13 -3.00 -22.71
CA TRP A 192 17.34 -2.42 -21.40
C TRP A 192 17.27 -3.49 -20.33
N ILE A 193 18.01 -3.26 -19.24
CA ILE A 193 17.93 -4.05 -18.02
C ILE A 193 17.88 -3.15 -16.81
N VAL A 194 17.17 -3.60 -15.80
CA VAL A 194 17.02 -2.93 -14.51
C VAL A 194 17.31 -3.89 -13.36
N GLY A 195 17.69 -3.37 -12.20
CA GLY A 195 17.99 -4.21 -11.05
C GLY A 195 18.45 -3.47 -9.79
N GLU A 196 19.22 -4.19 -8.98
CA GLU A 196 19.69 -3.75 -7.67
C GLU A 196 20.58 -2.50 -7.74
N ASN A 197 20.59 -1.72 -6.66
CA ASN A 197 21.46 -0.54 -6.48
C ASN A 197 21.41 0.49 -7.63
N GLY A 198 20.20 0.78 -8.14
CA GLY A 198 20.01 1.71 -9.25
C GLY A 198 20.57 1.21 -10.57
N THR A 199 20.75 -0.10 -10.73
CA THR A 199 21.23 -0.69 -11.99
C THR A 199 20.23 -0.40 -13.08
N PHE A 200 20.61 0.48 -14.01
CA PHE A 200 19.85 0.76 -15.22
C PHE A 200 20.80 0.84 -16.41
N LYS A 201 20.66 -0.06 -17.39
CA LYS A 201 21.61 -0.18 -18.51
C LYS A 201 20.90 -0.42 -19.83
N LYS A 202 21.51 0.07 -20.91
CA LYS A 202 21.06 -0.11 -22.31
C LYS A 202 22.14 -0.79 -23.15
N THR A 203 21.71 -1.66 -24.05
CA THR A 203 22.52 -2.22 -25.14
C THR A 203 22.03 -1.70 -26.48
N THR A 204 22.94 -1.63 -27.45
CA THR A 204 22.63 -1.33 -28.87
C THR A 204 23.30 -2.31 -29.82
N ASP A 205 23.88 -3.39 -29.29
CA ASP A 205 24.60 -4.43 -30.02
C ASP A 205 24.11 -5.85 -29.66
N GLY A 206 22.87 -5.96 -29.19
CA GLY A 206 22.21 -7.24 -28.92
C GLY A 206 22.75 -7.92 -27.67
N GLY A 207 23.03 -7.15 -26.62
CA GLY A 207 23.46 -7.65 -25.32
C GLY A 207 24.96 -7.99 -25.25
N VAL A 208 25.76 -7.62 -26.25
CA VAL A 208 27.22 -7.84 -26.25
C VAL A 208 27.92 -6.85 -25.33
N SER A 209 27.46 -5.59 -25.32
CA SER A 209 27.92 -4.56 -24.41
C SER A 209 26.75 -3.73 -23.86
N TRP A 210 26.97 -3.15 -22.69
CA TRP A 210 25.95 -2.44 -21.92
C TRP A 210 26.51 -1.13 -21.39
N SER A 211 25.77 -0.05 -21.60
CA SER A 211 26.08 1.28 -21.08
C SER A 211 25.10 1.63 -19.97
N THR A 212 25.60 2.15 -18.84
CA THR A 212 24.75 2.65 -17.75
C THR A 212 23.98 3.88 -18.22
N ILE A 213 22.68 3.92 -17.95
CA ILE A 213 21.84 5.11 -18.07
C ILE A 213 21.87 5.82 -16.72
N SER A 214 22.18 7.12 -16.74
CA SER A 214 22.12 7.96 -15.54
C SER A 214 20.85 8.81 -15.60
N VAL A 215 19.99 8.63 -14.61
CA VAL A 215 18.74 9.38 -14.47
C VAL A 215 18.83 10.26 -13.23
N SER A 216 18.34 11.51 -13.33
CA SER A 216 18.30 12.41 -12.18
C SER A 216 17.41 11.81 -11.09
N GLY A 217 17.91 11.80 -9.86
CA GLY A 217 17.18 11.28 -8.71
C GLY A 217 17.26 9.76 -8.51
N LEU A 218 17.88 9.00 -9.41
CA LEU A 218 18.21 7.60 -9.19
C LEU A 218 19.60 7.49 -8.54
N SER A 219 19.69 6.88 -7.35
CA SER A 219 20.96 6.62 -6.69
C SER A 219 21.09 5.16 -6.26
N THR A 220 20.41 4.77 -5.18
CA THR A 220 20.52 3.45 -4.55
C THR A 220 19.22 2.66 -4.59
N GLN A 221 18.15 3.25 -5.11
CA GLN A 221 16.84 2.60 -5.23
C GLN A 221 16.96 1.33 -6.06
N HIS A 222 16.26 0.28 -5.66
CA HIS A 222 16.07 -0.91 -6.46
C HIS A 222 15.06 -0.65 -7.57
N LEU A 223 15.30 -1.23 -8.75
CA LEU A 223 14.40 -1.19 -9.89
C LEU A 223 13.98 -2.63 -10.23
N TYR A 224 12.69 -2.90 -10.21
CA TYR A 224 12.15 -4.25 -10.21
C TYR A 224 11.64 -4.71 -11.58
N ASP A 225 11.00 -3.80 -12.32
CA ASP A 225 10.35 -4.14 -13.59
C ASP A 225 10.51 -3.00 -14.61
N ILE A 226 10.47 -3.36 -15.89
CA ILE A 226 10.53 -2.44 -17.02
C ILE A 226 9.56 -2.89 -18.13
N GLN A 227 8.64 -2.01 -18.48
CA GLN A 227 7.68 -2.21 -19.57
C GLN A 227 7.86 -1.16 -20.67
N VAL A 228 7.61 -1.55 -21.91
CA VAL A 228 7.75 -0.69 -23.09
C VAL A 228 6.63 -0.96 -24.08
N VAL A 229 5.93 0.10 -24.51
CA VAL A 229 4.92 0.07 -25.57
C VAL A 229 5.07 1.33 -26.42
N GLY A 230 5.41 1.16 -27.70
CA GLY A 230 5.74 2.30 -28.57
C GLY A 230 6.94 3.08 -28.02
N ASP A 231 6.82 4.40 -27.93
CA ASP A 231 7.85 5.26 -27.36
C ASP A 231 7.73 5.38 -25.82
N ARG A 232 6.66 4.87 -25.20
CA ARG A 232 6.42 4.91 -23.75
C ARG A 232 7.19 3.79 -23.06
N MET A 233 7.95 4.15 -22.02
CA MET A 233 8.68 3.24 -21.15
C MET A 233 8.38 3.55 -19.69
N VAL A 234 8.21 2.51 -18.88
CA VAL A 234 7.90 2.63 -17.45
C VAL A 234 8.79 1.68 -16.67
N ILE A 235 9.41 2.18 -15.60
CA ILE A 235 10.26 1.39 -14.70
C ILE A 235 9.76 1.56 -13.28
N ALA A 236 9.41 0.45 -12.64
CA ALA A 236 8.97 0.38 -11.25
C ALA A 236 10.16 0.19 -10.30
N GLY A 237 10.17 0.89 -9.16
CA GLY A 237 11.25 0.82 -8.18
C GLY A 237 10.85 1.21 -6.74
N ASP A 238 11.86 1.27 -5.86
CA ASP A 238 11.69 1.72 -4.48
C ASP A 238 11.29 3.21 -4.42
N LYS A 239 10.03 3.49 -4.06
CA LYS A 239 9.48 4.85 -3.94
C LYS A 239 9.64 5.70 -5.20
N ILE A 240 9.90 5.07 -6.35
CA ILE A 240 10.14 5.77 -7.60
C ILE A 240 9.46 5.06 -8.75
N VAL A 241 9.01 5.86 -9.71
CA VAL A 241 8.67 5.41 -11.05
C VAL A 241 9.47 6.26 -12.03
N ILE A 242 10.10 5.62 -13.01
CA ILE A 242 10.85 6.31 -14.05
C ILE A 242 10.10 6.13 -15.38
N LEU A 243 9.85 7.25 -16.05
CA LEU A 243 9.11 7.33 -17.31
C LEU A 243 9.99 7.84 -18.45
N SER A 244 9.69 7.41 -19.66
CA SER A 244 10.18 7.99 -20.91
C SER A 244 9.10 7.93 -21.98
N ASP A 245 8.98 9.01 -22.75
CA ASP A 245 7.94 9.18 -23.79
C ASP A 245 8.56 9.33 -25.19
N ASP A 246 9.85 9.08 -25.29
CA ASP A 246 10.66 9.28 -26.49
C ASP A 246 11.60 8.09 -26.76
N GLY A 247 11.17 6.88 -26.40
CA GLY A 247 11.92 5.64 -26.64
C GLY A 247 13.22 5.57 -25.83
N GLY A 248 13.23 6.19 -24.64
CA GLY A 248 14.36 6.19 -23.73
C GLY A 248 15.48 7.16 -24.11
N ALA A 249 15.18 8.23 -24.85
CA ALA A 249 16.13 9.30 -25.13
C ALA A 249 16.20 10.30 -23.95
N THR A 250 15.09 10.56 -23.28
CA THR A 250 14.98 11.32 -22.04
C THR A 250 14.18 10.55 -20.99
N TRP A 251 14.36 10.93 -19.71
CA TRP A 251 13.81 10.21 -18.58
C TRP A 251 13.31 11.19 -17.51
N THR A 252 12.11 10.96 -17.00
CA THR A 252 11.51 11.67 -15.86
C THR A 252 11.40 10.71 -14.68
N THR A 253 11.69 11.18 -13.48
CA THR A 253 11.59 10.38 -12.25
C THR A 253 10.51 10.98 -11.36
N GLU A 254 9.45 10.21 -11.13
CA GLU A 254 8.46 10.50 -10.09
C GLU A 254 8.89 9.84 -8.77
N ARG A 255 8.71 10.56 -7.67
CA ARG A 255 9.16 10.12 -6.33
C ARG A 255 8.02 10.18 -5.32
N PHE A 256 7.81 9.06 -4.65
CA PHE A 256 6.79 8.85 -3.64
C PHE A 256 7.46 8.97 -2.26
N VAL A 257 7.92 10.17 -1.92
CA VAL A 257 8.81 10.40 -0.76
C VAL A 257 8.12 10.28 0.60
N ASP A 258 6.82 10.56 0.65
CA ASP A 258 6.01 10.52 1.87
C ASP A 258 5.34 9.15 2.09
N GLU A 259 5.47 8.26 1.12
CA GLU A 259 4.90 6.92 1.14
C GLU A 259 5.96 5.86 1.45
N ASN A 260 5.57 4.75 2.07
CA ASN A 260 6.47 3.61 2.29
C ASN A 260 6.25 2.50 1.26
N ILE A 261 6.18 2.93 0.00
CA ILE A 261 5.84 2.10 -1.14
C ILE A 261 7.06 1.58 -1.90
N THR A 262 7.00 0.31 -2.30
CA THR A 262 7.88 -0.26 -3.32
C THR A 262 7.01 -0.78 -4.45
N PHE A 263 7.25 -0.30 -5.68
CA PHE A 263 6.61 -0.82 -6.88
C PHE A 263 7.40 -2.01 -7.40
N TYR A 264 6.79 -3.19 -7.43
CA TYR A 264 7.43 -4.42 -7.89
C TYR A 264 7.18 -4.70 -9.37
N THR A 265 6.12 -4.12 -9.94
CA THR A 265 5.65 -4.44 -11.28
C THR A 265 5.01 -3.21 -11.92
N ALA A 266 5.09 -3.15 -13.25
CA ALA A 266 4.40 -2.18 -14.08
C ALA A 266 3.60 -2.89 -15.17
N HIS A 267 2.57 -2.23 -15.68
CA HIS A 267 1.84 -2.65 -16.87
C HIS A 267 1.53 -1.45 -17.75
N ILE A 268 1.70 -1.61 -19.06
CA ILE A 268 1.31 -0.60 -20.05
C ILE A 268 0.33 -1.28 -21.00
N ALA A 269 -0.94 -0.86 -20.98
CA ALA A 269 -1.91 -1.32 -21.98
C ALA A 269 -1.73 -0.55 -23.29
N ASP A 270 -1.47 0.75 -23.19
CA ASP A 270 -1.17 1.65 -24.30
C ASP A 270 -0.43 2.91 -23.79
N GLU A 271 -0.13 3.85 -24.69
CA GLU A 271 0.65 5.07 -24.38
C GLU A 271 0.02 6.00 -23.33
N SER A 272 -1.29 5.85 -23.04
CA SER A 272 -2.04 6.64 -22.06
C SER A 272 -2.46 5.84 -20.83
N ASN A 273 -2.30 4.52 -20.85
CA ASN A 273 -2.79 3.61 -19.84
C ASN A 273 -1.64 2.82 -19.22
N VAL A 274 -1.14 3.35 -18.10
CA VAL A 274 0.01 2.81 -17.38
C VAL A 274 -0.36 2.57 -15.92
N TRP A 275 -0.02 1.39 -15.41
CA TRP A 275 -0.16 1.03 -14.01
C TRP A 275 1.18 0.65 -13.41
N VAL A 276 1.35 0.97 -12.13
CA VAL A 276 2.40 0.40 -11.27
C VAL A 276 1.74 -0.17 -10.03
N ALA A 277 2.28 -1.27 -9.53
CA ALA A 277 1.74 -1.90 -8.35
C ALA A 277 2.84 -2.51 -7.50
N GLY A 278 2.56 -2.63 -6.21
CA GLY A 278 3.53 -3.22 -5.31
C GLY A 278 3.05 -3.31 -3.89
N THR A 279 3.84 -2.82 -2.95
CA THR A 279 3.57 -2.95 -1.52
C THR A 279 3.79 -1.66 -0.77
N ASP A 280 2.83 -1.34 0.10
CA ASP A 280 2.94 -0.34 1.14
C ASP A 280 3.14 -1.01 2.51
N TYR A 281 4.14 -0.53 3.26
CA TYR A 281 4.53 -1.05 4.59
C TYR A 281 4.75 -2.58 4.70
N ASP A 282 5.34 -3.22 3.69
CA ASP A 282 5.60 -4.68 3.62
C ASP A 282 4.35 -5.59 3.64
N VAL A 283 3.13 -5.03 3.79
CA VAL A 283 1.91 -5.81 4.05
C VAL A 283 0.75 -5.44 3.13
N TYR A 284 0.55 -4.18 2.78
CA TYR A 284 -0.61 -3.74 1.99
C TYR A 284 -0.23 -3.59 0.52
N SER A 285 -1.20 -3.76 -0.37
CA SER A 285 -1.02 -3.55 -1.81
C SER A 285 -1.39 -2.13 -2.16
N SER A 286 -0.78 -1.58 -3.20
CA SER A 286 -1.30 -0.37 -3.83
C SER A 286 -1.16 -0.48 -5.34
N VAL A 287 -2.17 0.02 -6.07
CA VAL A 287 -2.17 0.12 -7.53
C VAL A 287 -2.32 1.59 -7.90
N TYR A 288 -1.42 2.10 -8.74
CA TYR A 288 -1.49 3.47 -9.24
C TYR A 288 -1.69 3.44 -10.74
N HIS A 289 -2.51 4.35 -11.24
CA HIS A 289 -2.74 4.57 -12.67
C HIS A 289 -2.24 5.96 -13.05
N TYR A 290 -1.56 6.05 -14.19
CA TYR A 290 -1.04 7.31 -14.72
C TYR A 290 -2.11 8.03 -15.54
N GLU A 291 -2.41 9.27 -15.19
CA GLU A 291 -3.33 10.12 -15.94
C GLU A 291 -2.67 11.44 -16.36
N VAL A 292 -2.95 11.85 -17.60
CA VAL A 292 -2.62 13.20 -18.10
C VAL A 292 -3.87 14.05 -17.97
N VAL A 293 -3.90 14.93 -16.97
CA VAL A 293 -5.03 15.81 -16.71
C VAL A 293 -4.82 17.12 -17.48
N GLU A 294 -5.71 17.43 -18.43
CA GLU A 294 -5.75 18.74 -19.08
C GLU A 294 -6.31 19.77 -18.10
N ASP A 295 -5.43 20.64 -17.57
CA ASP A 295 -5.84 21.83 -16.84
C ASP A 295 -6.33 22.86 -17.85
N VAL A 296 -7.66 22.96 -17.99
CA VAL A 296 -8.33 23.96 -18.81
C VAL A 296 -8.20 25.29 -18.09
N GLY A 297 -7.03 25.91 -18.25
CA GLY A 297 -6.58 27.04 -17.45
C GLY A 297 -7.67 28.07 -17.16
N GLU A 298 -7.80 28.40 -15.88
CA GLU A 298 -8.78 29.35 -15.36
C GLU A 298 -8.76 30.64 -16.20
N GLU A 299 -9.90 31.00 -16.79
CA GLU A 299 -10.12 32.34 -17.33
C GLU A 299 -10.02 33.33 -16.17
N GLU A 300 -9.14 34.34 -16.27
CA GLU A 300 -9.09 35.42 -15.30
C GLU A 300 -10.50 36.00 -15.09
N PRO A 301 -11.04 36.03 -13.86
CA PRO A 301 -12.40 36.49 -13.68
C PRO A 301 -12.46 38.00 -13.86
N ALA A 302 -13.50 38.41 -14.59
CA ALA A 302 -13.93 39.79 -14.66
C ALA A 302 -14.40 40.30 -13.29
N VAL A 303 -14.15 41.60 -13.06
CA VAL A 303 -14.53 42.35 -11.87
C VAL A 303 -16.06 42.37 -11.63
N GLU A 304 -16.47 42.05 -10.39
CA GLU A 304 -17.80 42.18 -9.72
C GLU A 304 -18.91 41.20 -10.20
N GLU A 305 -19.61 40.40 -9.39
CA GLU A 305 -19.97 40.42 -7.95
C GLU A 305 -19.88 39.01 -7.30
N GLU A 306 -19.54 38.92 -6.01
CA GLU A 306 -19.33 37.67 -5.26
C GLU A 306 -20.60 36.83 -5.05
N PRO A 307 -20.51 35.48 -5.18
CA PRO A 307 -21.39 34.55 -4.49
C PRO A 307 -20.70 33.95 -3.24
N GLU A 308 -21.50 33.76 -2.20
CA GLU A 308 -21.13 33.49 -0.81
C GLU A 308 -20.20 32.28 -0.60
N GLU A 309 -19.15 32.50 0.20
CA GLU A 309 -18.29 31.48 0.80
C GLU A 309 -19.12 30.37 1.46
N GLU A 310 -18.98 29.11 0.99
CA GLU A 310 -19.23 27.99 1.88
C GLU A 310 -18.13 28.02 2.95
N PHE A 311 -18.50 28.46 4.14
CA PHE A 311 -17.68 28.45 5.35
C PHE A 311 -17.03 27.07 5.54
N ILE A 312 -15.78 26.92 5.10
CA ILE A 312 -14.88 25.94 5.70
C ILE A 312 -14.56 26.55 7.06
N ALA A 313 -15.06 25.96 8.14
CA ALA A 313 -14.74 26.42 9.48
C ALA A 313 -13.22 26.47 9.62
N GLU A 314 -12.66 27.64 9.94
CA GLU A 314 -11.25 27.80 10.26
C GLU A 314 -10.96 26.89 11.47
N VAL A 315 -10.18 25.82 11.24
CA VAL A 315 -9.86 24.84 12.27
C VAL A 315 -8.80 25.45 13.18
N GLU A 316 -9.21 25.77 14.40
CA GLU A 316 -8.38 26.40 15.42
C GLU A 316 -8.08 25.43 16.56
N PRO A 317 -7.00 25.66 17.33
CA PRO A 317 -6.77 24.91 18.56
C PRO A 317 -7.98 24.96 19.49
N SER A 318 -8.26 23.86 20.17
CA SER A 318 -9.47 23.53 20.94
C SER A 318 -10.65 22.99 20.13
N ASN A 319 -10.53 22.83 18.81
CA ASN A 319 -11.56 22.15 18.02
C ASN A 319 -11.48 20.62 18.14
N LEU A 320 -12.64 19.99 17.98
CA LEU A 320 -12.75 18.55 17.77
C LEU A 320 -12.63 18.28 16.28
N VAL A 321 -11.74 17.36 15.92
CA VAL A 321 -11.44 17.05 14.52
C VAL A 321 -11.50 15.56 14.26
N LYS A 322 -11.88 15.19 13.04
CA LYS A 322 -11.84 13.80 12.55
C LYS A 322 -11.54 13.78 11.05
N LEU A 323 -11.12 12.62 10.55
CA LEU A 323 -11.07 12.41 9.11
C LEU A 323 -12.50 12.14 8.58
N PRO A 324 -12.84 12.62 7.37
CA PRO A 324 -14.09 12.23 6.72
C PRO A 324 -14.12 10.71 6.52
N CYS A 325 -15.28 10.09 6.74
CA CYS A 325 -15.47 8.67 6.46
C CYS A 325 -16.04 8.49 5.06
N GLU A 326 -15.25 7.89 4.16
CA GLU A 326 -15.73 7.59 2.81
C GLU A 326 -16.32 6.17 2.75
N GLY A 327 -17.61 6.06 2.42
CA GLY A 327 -18.28 4.78 2.22
C GLY A 327 -18.55 3.96 3.49
N GLU A 328 -18.65 2.64 3.33
CA GLU A 328 -18.84 1.69 4.44
C GLU A 328 -17.48 1.30 5.04
N THR A 329 -17.08 2.00 6.10
CA THR A 329 -15.79 1.77 6.79
C THR A 329 -15.85 0.66 7.85
N ASP A 330 -14.72 0.06 8.20
CA ASP A 330 -14.64 -0.92 9.31
C ASP A 330 -14.90 -0.24 10.67
N VAL A 331 -15.24 -1.04 11.70
CA VAL A 331 -15.40 -0.52 13.07
C VAL A 331 -14.12 0.06 13.67
N ASN A 332 -12.95 -0.32 13.17
CA ASN A 332 -11.65 0.17 13.63
C ASN A 332 -11.02 1.20 12.68
N ASP A 333 -11.77 1.70 11.70
CA ASP A 333 -11.27 2.71 10.76
C ASP A 333 -10.88 4.02 11.47
N PRO A 334 -9.69 4.60 11.22
CA PRO A 334 -9.26 5.87 11.80
C PRO A 334 -10.26 7.03 11.60
N CYS A 335 -11.06 7.02 10.53
CA CYS A 335 -12.10 8.04 10.29
C CYS A 335 -13.19 8.06 11.37
N ARG A 336 -13.34 6.96 12.12
CA ARG A 336 -14.28 6.87 13.25
C ARG A 336 -13.71 7.41 14.55
N SER A 337 -12.42 7.71 14.58
CA SER A 337 -11.77 8.32 15.74
C SER A 337 -12.03 9.83 15.75
N VAL A 338 -12.46 10.33 16.90
CA VAL A 338 -12.52 11.77 17.17
C VAL A 338 -11.24 12.16 17.91
N TYR A 339 -10.67 13.30 17.55
CA TYR A 339 -9.49 13.87 18.17
C TYR A 339 -9.78 15.26 18.69
N TYR A 340 -9.16 15.62 19.81
CA TYR A 340 -9.06 17.01 20.24
C TYR A 340 -7.75 17.62 19.71
N TYR A 341 -7.85 18.73 18.99
CA TYR A 341 -6.70 19.50 18.54
C TYR A 341 -6.27 20.47 19.64
N ALA A 342 -5.16 20.19 20.32
CA ALA A 342 -4.70 20.97 21.46
C ALA A 342 -3.84 22.18 21.07
N THR A 343 -3.74 23.16 21.98
CA THR A 343 -2.91 24.37 21.78
C THR A 343 -1.41 24.09 21.66
N ASP A 344 -0.95 22.90 22.06
CA ASP A 344 0.43 22.46 21.89
C ASP A 344 0.74 21.91 20.48
N GLY A 345 -0.24 21.91 19.58
CA GLY A 345 -0.10 21.42 18.21
C GLY A 345 -0.29 19.91 18.06
N LYS A 346 -0.73 19.21 19.11
CA LYS A 346 -0.98 17.76 19.07
C LYS A 346 -2.44 17.43 18.94
N ARG A 347 -2.69 16.19 18.51
CA ARG A 347 -4.02 15.57 18.52
C ARG A 347 -4.11 14.51 19.62
N HIS A 348 -5.19 14.58 20.39
CA HIS A 348 -5.46 13.67 21.52
C HIS A 348 -6.70 12.85 21.21
N ALA A 349 -6.55 11.53 21.09
CA ALA A 349 -7.64 10.64 20.70
C ALA A 349 -8.59 10.36 21.88
N PHE A 350 -9.89 10.31 21.61
CA PHE A 350 -10.87 9.76 22.55
C PHE A 350 -10.87 8.23 22.45
N PRO A 351 -10.54 7.48 23.51
CA PRO A 351 -10.45 6.03 23.45
C PRO A 351 -11.76 5.31 23.10
N ASN A 352 -12.90 5.92 23.42
CA ASN A 352 -14.23 5.43 23.11
C ASN A 352 -15.28 6.55 23.36
N GLU A 353 -16.51 6.30 22.91
CA GLU A 353 -17.62 7.24 23.05
C GLU A 353 -17.97 7.59 24.51
N ARG A 354 -17.74 6.69 25.48
CA ARG A 354 -18.05 6.96 26.89
C ARG A 354 -17.15 8.04 27.46
N VAL A 355 -15.86 8.02 27.10
CA VAL A 355 -14.93 9.11 27.45
C VAL A 355 -15.41 10.40 26.80
N PHE A 356 -15.71 10.38 25.50
CA PHE A 356 -16.19 11.56 24.78
C PHE A 356 -17.42 12.20 25.44
N PHE A 357 -18.42 11.41 25.80
CA PHE A 357 -19.65 11.88 26.45
C PHE A 357 -19.48 12.37 27.89
N THR A 358 -18.28 12.24 28.47
CA THR A 358 -17.97 12.92 29.74
C THR A 358 -17.53 14.37 29.54
N TRP A 359 -17.15 14.74 28.31
CA TRP A 359 -16.69 16.08 27.94
C TRP A 359 -17.71 16.84 27.07
N PHE A 360 -18.43 16.15 26.19
CA PHE A 360 -19.34 16.76 25.21
C PHE A 360 -20.70 16.06 25.21
N GLU A 361 -21.76 16.79 24.90
CA GLU A 361 -23.12 16.23 24.87
C GLU A 361 -23.40 15.39 23.61
N ASN A 362 -22.77 15.76 22.49
CA ASN A 362 -22.96 15.16 21.18
C ASN A 362 -21.73 15.45 20.26
N PHE A 363 -21.80 14.99 19.01
CA PHE A 363 -20.72 15.16 18.03
C PHE A 363 -20.91 16.39 17.12
N ASP A 364 -21.81 17.32 17.46
CA ASP A 364 -22.17 18.44 16.56
C ASP A 364 -21.01 19.41 16.33
N ASP A 365 -20.09 19.51 17.29
CA ASP A 365 -18.90 20.38 17.22
C ASP A 365 -17.68 19.69 16.57
N VAL A 366 -17.82 18.46 16.06
CA VAL A 366 -16.74 17.73 15.41
C VAL A 366 -16.60 18.18 13.96
N ILE A 367 -15.43 18.73 13.61
CA ILE A 367 -15.10 19.21 12.28
C ILE A 367 -14.37 18.12 11.49
N GLU A 368 -14.78 17.90 10.24
CA GLU A 368 -14.05 17.01 9.33
C GLU A 368 -12.88 17.78 8.71
N VAL A 369 -11.69 17.18 8.76
CA VAL A 369 -10.44 17.78 8.27
C VAL A 369 -9.74 16.85 7.29
N SER A 370 -8.91 17.42 6.41
CA SER A 370 -8.16 16.64 5.43
C SER A 370 -7.12 15.74 6.10
N ALA A 371 -6.70 14.69 5.39
CA ALA A 371 -5.61 13.82 5.81
C ALA A 371 -4.30 14.60 6.00
N ASP A 372 -4.03 15.59 5.13
CA ASP A 372 -2.86 16.47 5.21
C ASP A 372 -2.82 17.23 6.53
N PHE A 373 -3.91 17.93 6.88
CA PHE A 373 -4.02 18.66 8.15
C PHE A 373 -3.84 17.71 9.34
N MET A 374 -4.46 16.53 9.29
CA MET A 374 -4.37 15.54 10.36
C MET A 374 -2.95 14.97 10.52
N SER A 375 -2.17 14.91 9.45
CA SER A 375 -0.80 14.40 9.43
C SER A 375 0.21 15.35 10.08
N ASP A 376 -0.04 16.66 9.99
CA ASP A 376 0.78 17.70 10.63
C ASP A 376 0.67 17.66 12.17
N LEU A 377 -0.43 17.08 12.69
CA LEU A 377 -0.68 16.96 14.13
C LEU A 377 -0.03 15.68 14.70
N THR A 378 1.01 15.86 15.53
CA THR A 378 1.62 14.75 16.25
C THR A 378 0.69 14.16 17.32
N LEU A 379 0.80 12.86 17.60
CA LEU A 379 -0.04 12.18 18.60
C LEU A 379 0.36 12.58 20.03
N GLY A 380 -0.64 13.00 20.81
CA GLY A 380 -0.53 13.22 22.25
C GLY A 380 -1.04 12.03 23.07
N SER A 381 -1.08 12.20 24.39
CA SER A 381 -1.74 11.26 25.30
C SER A 381 -3.23 11.11 24.96
N ASN A 382 -3.82 9.94 25.18
CA ASN A 382 -5.25 9.78 24.99
C ASN A 382 -6.04 10.63 26.01
N VAL A 383 -7.21 11.12 25.60
CA VAL A 383 -8.13 11.80 26.51
C VAL A 383 -8.65 10.78 27.54
N THR A 384 -8.69 11.18 28.81
CA THR A 384 -9.24 10.39 29.91
C THR A 384 -10.63 10.89 30.32
N TYR A 385 -11.34 10.15 31.18
CA TYR A 385 -12.65 10.58 31.68
C TYR A 385 -12.57 11.97 32.31
N HIS A 386 -13.61 12.78 32.12
CA HIS A 386 -13.74 14.06 32.81
C HIS A 386 -13.82 13.82 34.33
N PRO A 387 -12.96 14.48 35.14
CA PRO A 387 -13.00 14.37 36.58
C PRO A 387 -14.39 14.69 37.17
N GLY A 388 -14.81 13.95 38.19
CA GLY A 388 -16.08 14.18 38.89
C GLY A 388 -17.37 13.82 38.12
N ILE A 389 -17.30 13.33 36.87
CA ILE A 389 -18.50 12.96 36.08
C ILE A 389 -18.90 11.48 36.26
N LYS A 390 -17.92 10.59 36.29
CA LYS A 390 -18.11 9.13 36.44
C LYS A 390 -17.05 8.55 37.37
N MET A 391 -17.42 7.48 38.05
CA MET A 391 -16.46 6.54 38.59
C MET A 391 -16.09 5.53 37.50
N VAL A 392 -14.91 4.95 37.63
CA VAL A 392 -14.42 3.96 36.66
C VAL A 392 -13.90 2.72 37.35
N LYS A 393 -13.94 1.60 36.64
CA LYS A 393 -13.25 0.38 37.06
C LYS A 393 -12.68 -0.36 35.86
N PHE A 394 -11.60 -1.10 36.07
CA PHE A 394 -11.06 -1.98 35.04
C PHE A 394 -11.78 -3.33 35.07
N GLN A 395 -11.99 -3.93 33.90
CA GLN A 395 -12.74 -5.20 33.78
C GLN A 395 -12.08 -6.37 34.54
N SER A 396 -10.75 -6.33 34.71
CA SER A 396 -10.00 -7.36 35.40
C SER A 396 -9.97 -7.26 36.93
N VAL A 397 -10.38 -6.12 37.52
CA VAL A 397 -10.30 -5.89 38.97
C VAL A 397 -11.61 -5.30 39.54
N PRO A 398 -11.99 -5.66 40.78
CA PRO A 398 -13.23 -5.17 41.38
C PRO A 398 -13.13 -3.74 41.93
N THR A 399 -11.93 -3.14 41.98
CA THR A 399 -11.70 -1.82 42.56
C THR A 399 -12.38 -0.72 41.73
N VAL A 400 -13.12 0.15 42.40
CA VAL A 400 -13.75 1.35 41.82
C VAL A 400 -12.87 2.55 42.13
N TYR A 401 -12.70 3.41 41.14
CA TYR A 401 -11.85 4.59 41.21
C TYR A 401 -12.67 5.85 40.95
N ALA A 402 -12.38 6.90 41.71
CA ALA A 402 -12.75 8.27 41.35
C ALA A 402 -11.69 8.84 40.41
N VAL A 403 -12.13 9.68 39.47
CA VAL A 403 -11.26 10.31 38.47
C VAL A 403 -10.89 11.73 38.91
N GLU A 404 -9.61 12.04 38.96
CA GLU A 404 -9.06 13.37 39.18
C GLU A 404 -8.41 13.92 37.90
N ALA A 405 -8.10 15.22 37.92
CA ALA A 405 -7.39 15.89 36.83
C ALA A 405 -6.09 15.15 36.46
N GLN A 406 -5.67 15.33 35.21
CA GLN A 406 -4.47 14.72 34.64
C GLN A 406 -4.56 13.17 34.55
N GLY A 407 -5.78 12.63 34.49
CA GLY A 407 -5.99 11.19 34.37
C GLY A 407 -5.56 10.39 35.61
N VAL A 408 -5.63 10.98 36.80
CA VAL A 408 -5.29 10.29 38.05
C VAL A 408 -6.52 9.53 38.58
N LEU A 409 -6.35 8.25 38.87
CA LEU A 409 -7.36 7.38 39.48
C LEU A 409 -7.06 7.17 40.96
N ARG A 410 -8.03 7.48 41.81
CA ARG A 410 -7.96 7.26 43.27
C ARG A 410 -8.92 6.17 43.68
N ALA A 411 -8.40 5.10 44.27
CA ALA A 411 -9.20 3.94 44.66
C ALA A 411 -10.13 4.29 45.83
N ILE A 412 -11.41 3.90 45.74
CA ILE A 412 -12.39 4.08 46.81
C ILE A 412 -12.38 2.83 47.71
N VAL A 413 -12.25 3.04 49.03
CA VAL A 413 -12.01 1.94 49.99
C VAL A 413 -13.15 0.93 50.09
N ASN A 414 -14.41 1.37 50.01
CA ASN A 414 -15.58 0.51 50.13
C ASN A 414 -16.85 1.22 49.61
N GLU A 415 -17.96 0.47 49.59
CA GLU A 415 -19.26 0.94 49.10
C GLU A 415 -19.85 2.06 49.97
N ASP A 416 -19.62 2.06 51.29
CA ASP A 416 -20.12 3.10 52.19
C ASP A 416 -19.52 4.47 51.84
N VAL A 417 -18.21 4.51 51.56
CA VAL A 417 -17.53 5.75 51.14
C VAL A 417 -17.97 6.18 49.73
N ALA A 418 -18.21 5.25 48.82
CA ALA A 418 -18.75 5.57 47.50
C ALA A 418 -20.17 6.18 47.58
N GLU A 419 -21.03 5.62 48.44
CA GLU A 419 -22.39 6.12 48.69
C GLU A 419 -22.37 7.50 49.39
N ASP A 420 -21.44 7.73 50.31
CA ASP A 420 -21.29 9.02 50.98
C ASP A 420 -20.86 10.15 50.02
N ILE A 421 -20.02 9.82 49.02
CA ILE A 421 -19.49 10.80 48.03
C ILE A 421 -20.46 11.01 46.86
N TYR A 422 -20.96 9.93 46.26
CA TYR A 422 -21.73 9.96 45.00
C TYR A 422 -23.24 9.73 45.19
N GLY A 423 -23.68 9.43 46.41
CA GLY A 423 -25.09 9.18 46.75
C GLY A 423 -25.52 7.72 46.59
N SER A 424 -26.78 7.45 46.92
CA SER A 424 -27.34 6.09 46.96
C SER A 424 -27.39 5.35 45.61
N ASP A 425 -27.19 6.05 44.50
CA ASP A 425 -27.14 5.52 43.15
C ASP A 425 -25.72 5.48 42.56
N TRP A 426 -24.68 5.59 43.40
CA TRP A 426 -23.27 5.54 43.01
C TRP A 426 -22.95 4.38 42.06
N ASN A 427 -23.57 3.21 42.28
CA ASN A 427 -23.35 2.02 41.47
C ASN A 427 -23.86 2.12 40.01
N GLN A 428 -24.70 3.11 39.70
CA GLN A 428 -25.13 3.44 38.33
C GLN A 428 -24.22 4.46 37.65
N GLN A 429 -23.24 4.99 38.39
CA GLN A 429 -22.29 6.02 37.94
C GLN A 429 -20.90 5.43 37.66
N ILE A 430 -20.79 4.10 37.54
CA ILE A 430 -19.53 3.39 37.27
C ILE A 430 -19.49 2.94 35.82
N ASP A 431 -18.45 3.34 35.10
CA ASP A 431 -18.14 2.83 33.77
C ASP A 431 -16.96 1.84 33.78
N ASP A 432 -17.10 0.76 33.00
CA ASP A 432 -16.02 -0.20 32.77
C ASP A 432 -15.02 0.35 31.74
N ILE A 433 -13.73 0.33 32.11
CA ILE A 433 -12.59 0.61 31.24
C ILE A 433 -11.94 -0.72 30.81
N PRO A 434 -11.77 -0.97 29.50
CA PRO A 434 -10.95 -2.08 29.01
C PRO A 434 -9.52 -2.03 29.56
N ASP A 435 -8.95 -3.18 29.92
CA ASP A 435 -7.61 -3.26 30.52
C ASP A 435 -6.50 -2.69 29.61
N THR A 436 -6.73 -2.63 28.29
CA THR A 436 -5.81 -2.02 27.31
C THR A 436 -5.57 -0.53 27.54
N PHE A 437 -6.49 0.17 28.20
CA PHE A 437 -6.36 1.59 28.53
C PHE A 437 -5.79 1.84 29.93
N TYR A 438 -5.35 0.80 30.64
CA TYR A 438 -4.71 0.96 31.96
C TYR A 438 -3.53 1.93 31.92
N GLY A 439 -2.74 1.90 30.84
CA GLY A 439 -1.59 2.79 30.65
C GLY A 439 -1.93 4.27 30.39
N ASN A 440 -3.21 4.62 30.21
CA ASN A 440 -3.63 6.02 30.06
C ASN A 440 -3.80 6.74 31.40
N TYR A 441 -3.73 6.03 32.54
CA TYR A 441 -4.02 6.57 33.85
C TYR A 441 -2.84 6.45 34.81
N ASP A 442 -2.71 7.45 35.67
CA ASP A 442 -1.87 7.41 36.86
C ASP A 442 -2.70 7.04 38.10
N PHE A 443 -2.06 6.59 39.17
CA PHE A 443 -2.74 6.11 40.38
C PHE A 443 -2.37 6.95 41.60
N GLY A 444 -3.37 7.60 42.18
CA GLY A 444 -3.23 8.49 43.32
C GLY A 444 -3.44 7.81 44.67
N GLU A 445 -3.46 8.62 45.74
CA GLU A 445 -3.74 8.13 47.08
C GLU A 445 -5.18 7.61 47.21
N MET A 446 -5.36 6.60 48.07
CA MET A 446 -6.66 6.00 48.32
C MET A 446 -7.63 7.01 48.96
N ILE A 447 -8.93 6.86 48.70
CA ILE A 447 -10.02 7.63 49.32
C ILE A 447 -10.57 6.76 50.45
N ASP A 448 -10.23 7.12 51.69
CA ASP A 448 -10.60 6.38 52.89
C ASP A 448 -11.89 6.91 53.53
N SER A 449 -12.30 8.14 53.18
CA SER A 449 -13.49 8.83 53.67
C SER A 449 -14.03 9.84 52.67
N ALA A 450 -15.27 10.29 52.87
CA ALA A 450 -15.89 11.32 52.01
C ALA A 450 -15.24 12.70 52.10
N GLU A 451 -14.36 12.95 53.07
CA GLU A 451 -13.59 14.20 53.17
C GLU A 451 -12.37 14.20 52.22
N ASP A 452 -11.95 13.03 51.71
CA ASP A 452 -10.73 12.89 50.91
C ASP A 452 -10.92 13.22 49.42
N TYR A 453 -12.17 13.39 48.97
CA TYR A 453 -12.52 13.65 47.58
C TYR A 453 -13.77 14.53 47.48
N ASP A 454 -13.66 15.62 46.72
CA ASP A 454 -14.76 16.53 46.40
C ASP A 454 -15.14 16.37 44.92
N VAL A 455 -16.35 15.87 44.65
CA VAL A 455 -16.83 15.61 43.28
C VAL A 455 -16.93 16.90 42.46
N GLU A 456 -17.51 17.95 43.03
CA GLU A 456 -17.67 19.22 42.31
C GLU A 456 -16.31 19.91 42.19
N GLY A 457 -15.48 19.83 43.23
CA GLY A 457 -14.10 20.32 43.17
C GLY A 457 -13.25 19.61 42.11
N ALA A 458 -13.43 18.29 41.93
CA ALA A 458 -12.78 17.54 40.86
C ALA A 458 -13.32 17.96 39.49
N LYS A 459 -14.64 18.10 39.34
CA LYS A 459 -15.25 18.56 38.10
C LYS A 459 -14.79 19.96 37.70
N ASP A 460 -14.73 20.89 38.65
CA ASP A 460 -14.27 22.26 38.42
C ASP A 460 -12.74 22.38 38.34
N SER A 461 -11.99 21.29 38.60
CA SER A 461 -10.51 21.30 38.53
C SER A 461 -9.97 21.39 37.11
N VAL A 462 -10.83 21.18 36.10
CA VAL A 462 -10.48 21.25 34.70
C VAL A 462 -11.37 22.28 34.00
N GLU A 463 -10.79 23.42 33.62
CA GLU A 463 -11.51 24.45 32.86
C GLU A 463 -11.51 24.15 31.35
N ARG A 464 -10.44 23.52 30.85
CA ARG A 464 -10.30 23.10 29.45
C ARG A 464 -9.85 21.66 29.36
N LEU A 465 -10.28 20.96 28.31
CA LEU A 465 -9.93 19.57 28.10
C LEU A 465 -8.40 19.32 28.09
N GLU A 466 -7.62 20.28 27.60
CA GLU A 466 -6.14 20.25 27.61
C GLU A 466 -5.50 20.34 29.00
N ASP A 467 -6.23 20.74 30.06
CA ASP A 467 -5.72 20.73 31.43
C ASP A 467 -5.67 19.30 32.03
N ASN A 468 -6.20 18.31 31.30
CA ASN A 468 -6.40 16.94 31.78
C ASN A 468 -5.43 15.89 31.21
N PHE A 469 -4.35 16.28 30.51
CA PHE A 469 -3.32 15.35 30.02
C PHE A 469 -1.96 15.99 29.69
#